data_AF-A0A627Z4H6-F1
#
_entry.id   AF-A0A627Z4H6-F1
#
_cell.length_a   1.000
_cell.length_b   1.000
_cell.length_c   1.000
_cell.angle_alpha   90.00
_cell.angle_beta   90.00
_cell.angle_gamma   90.00
#
_symmetry.space_group_name_H-M   'P 1'
#
loop_
_entity.id
_entity.type
_entity.pdbx_description
1 polymer ?
#
loop_
_entity_poly.entity_id
_entity_poly.type
_entity_poly.pdbx_seq_one_letter_code
_entity_poly.pdbx_strand_id
1 'polypeptide(L)'
;MRAGVTDKSLSLKSPASPTGIAKQSPCYNVASRRRRRFLNRWIKSLATEAGRIKIKAELRRRIRHNRYWVNEANKYGIETLCELMLAIFDDLDLRDWQTRHNLETLAERAGLTTRSESPKGKQQSSRASRGCDRLVWLNAIITEKAAFNPYDARCACKHIEVTEDFFAILGVPLKQVYRERARLLKADPNEIISSGDVRLIAIRVENWTRKAAAGLARMKARRDAARQRKQEYYSPTFA
;
A
#
# COMPACT_ATOMS: atom_id res chain seq x y z
N MET A 1 -48.24 -41.63 -16.91
CA MET A 1 -47.98 -40.94 -15.63
C MET A 1 -46.55 -41.22 -15.19
N ARG A 2 -45.80 -40.17 -14.79
CA ARG A 2 -44.56 -40.16 -13.97
C ARG A 2 -43.30 -40.82 -14.59
N ALA A 3 -42.08 -40.33 -14.43
CA ALA A 3 -41.51 -39.05 -13.99
C ALA A 3 -40.04 -39.09 -14.43
N GLY A 4 -39.50 -37.98 -14.93
CA GLY A 4 -38.09 -37.88 -15.30
C GLY A 4 -37.18 -37.90 -14.07
N VAL A 5 -36.01 -38.53 -14.20
CA VAL A 5 -34.92 -38.40 -13.22
C VAL A 5 -33.65 -38.05 -13.98
N THR A 6 -33.27 -36.80 -13.83
CA THR A 6 -31.98 -36.23 -14.22
C THR A 6 -30.89 -36.74 -13.27
N ASP A 7 -29.84 -37.38 -13.79
CA ASP A 7 -28.67 -37.70 -13.00
C ASP A 7 -27.88 -36.42 -12.69
N LYS A 8 -27.85 -36.07 -11.40
CA LYS A 8 -27.14 -34.93 -10.84
C LYS A 8 -25.64 -35.20 -10.90
N SER A 9 -24.93 -34.39 -11.68
CA SER A 9 -23.48 -34.26 -11.54
C SER A 9 -23.15 -33.83 -10.10
N LEU A 10 -22.37 -34.67 -9.41
CA LEU A 10 -21.79 -34.35 -8.11
C LEU A 10 -20.75 -33.24 -8.31
N SER A 11 -21.20 -32.00 -8.36
CA SER A 11 -20.33 -30.84 -8.23
C SER A 11 -19.67 -30.90 -6.84
N LEU A 12 -18.36 -31.15 -6.83
CA LEU A 12 -17.50 -30.97 -5.67
C LEU A 12 -17.67 -29.53 -5.18
N LYS A 13 -18.47 -29.37 -4.11
CA LYS A 13 -18.64 -28.09 -3.43
C LYS A 13 -17.26 -27.59 -3.01
N SER A 14 -16.92 -26.40 -3.48
CA SER A 14 -15.75 -25.65 -3.01
C SER A 14 -15.77 -25.57 -1.49
N PRO A 15 -14.64 -25.74 -0.78
CA PRO A 15 -14.64 -25.68 0.68
C PRO A 15 -15.18 -24.32 1.11
N ALA A 16 -16.25 -24.35 1.90
CA ALA A 16 -16.92 -23.16 2.41
C ALA A 16 -15.89 -22.25 3.08
N SER A 17 -15.76 -21.02 2.58
CA SER A 17 -14.91 -20.02 3.18
C SER A 17 -15.34 -19.78 4.63
N PRO A 18 -14.40 -19.70 5.60
CA PRO A 18 -14.74 -19.61 7.01
C PRO A 18 -15.63 -18.39 7.27
N THR A 19 -16.80 -18.65 7.84
CA THR A 19 -17.80 -17.67 8.25
C THR A 19 -17.18 -16.74 9.29
N GLY A 20 -17.26 -15.42 9.07
CA GLY A 20 -16.85 -14.41 10.06
C GLY A 20 -15.65 -13.53 9.67
N ILE A 21 -14.89 -13.84 8.61
CA ILE A 21 -13.91 -12.88 8.05
C ILE A 21 -14.58 -12.17 6.88
N ALA A 22 -14.95 -10.90 7.08
CA ALA A 22 -15.42 -10.06 5.97
C ALA A 22 -14.41 -10.18 4.82
N LYS A 23 -14.87 -10.61 3.64
CA LYS A 23 -14.11 -10.50 2.39
C LYS A 23 -13.98 -9.00 2.08
N GLN A 24 -13.09 -8.31 2.78
CA GLN A 24 -12.64 -6.99 2.38
C GLN A 24 -11.82 -7.20 1.11
N SER A 25 -12.51 -7.11 -0.02
CA SER A 25 -11.88 -6.83 -1.30
C SER A 25 -11.18 -5.48 -1.12
N PRO A 26 -9.84 -5.44 -1.21
CA PRO A 26 -9.13 -4.17 -1.15
C PRO A 26 -9.73 -3.22 -2.20
N CYS A 27 -10.03 -2.00 -1.82
CA CYS A 27 -10.60 -1.02 -2.73
C CYS A 27 -10.02 0.37 -2.45
N TYR A 28 -9.06 0.78 -3.26
CA TYR A 28 -8.61 2.16 -3.31
C TYR A 28 -9.72 3.04 -3.91
N ASN A 29 -10.17 4.04 -3.14
CA ASN A 29 -11.24 4.97 -3.56
C ASN A 29 -10.67 6.31 -4.07
N VAL A 30 -11.11 6.71 -5.26
CA VAL A 30 -10.66 7.90 -5.99
C VAL A 30 -11.36 9.19 -5.53
N ALA A 31 -12.56 9.10 -4.95
CA ALA A 31 -13.54 10.19 -4.94
C ALA A 31 -13.29 11.35 -3.95
N SER A 32 -12.49 11.16 -2.89
CA SER A 32 -12.46 12.10 -1.76
C SER A 32 -11.24 13.03 -1.67
N ARG A 33 -10.38 13.12 -2.71
CA ARG A 33 -9.05 13.74 -2.55
C ARG A 33 -8.71 14.88 -3.50
N ARG A 34 -8.21 15.97 -2.91
CA ARG A 34 -7.59 17.10 -3.61
C ARG A 34 -6.17 16.70 -4.03
N ARG A 35 -5.97 16.48 -5.33
CA ARG A 35 -4.67 16.12 -5.93
C ARG A 35 -4.17 17.21 -6.87
N ARG A 36 -2.88 17.15 -7.20
CA ARG A 36 -2.32 17.89 -8.35
C ARG A 36 -3.02 17.44 -9.63
N ARG A 37 -3.28 18.38 -10.57
CA ARG A 37 -4.08 18.12 -11.78
C ARG A 37 -3.57 16.93 -12.62
N PHE A 38 -2.25 16.72 -12.70
CA PHE A 38 -1.66 15.68 -13.53
C PHE A 38 -1.80 14.27 -12.94
N LEU A 39 -1.46 14.11 -11.66
CA LEU A 39 -1.68 12.88 -10.90
C LEU A 39 -3.15 12.44 -10.94
N ASN A 40 -4.06 13.40 -10.88
CA ASN A 40 -5.50 13.20 -11.03
C ASN A 40 -5.88 12.51 -12.34
N ARG A 41 -5.26 12.88 -13.47
CA ARG A 41 -5.56 12.27 -14.78
C ARG A 41 -5.13 10.81 -14.83
N TRP A 42 -3.90 10.52 -14.39
CA TRP A 42 -3.40 9.15 -14.35
C TRP A 42 -4.22 8.28 -13.40
N ILE A 43 -4.48 8.74 -12.17
CA ILE A 43 -5.28 7.96 -11.21
C ILE A 43 -6.69 7.71 -11.71
N LYS A 44 -7.35 8.70 -12.33
CA LYS A 44 -8.69 8.50 -12.92
C LYS A 44 -8.71 7.42 -13.99
N SER A 45 -7.62 7.21 -14.72
CA SER A 45 -7.51 6.13 -15.70
C SER A 45 -7.17 4.79 -15.04
N LEU A 46 -6.17 4.78 -14.14
CA LEU A 46 -5.64 3.58 -13.51
C LEU A 46 -6.61 2.92 -12.53
N ALA A 47 -7.35 3.73 -11.77
CA ALA A 47 -8.30 3.26 -10.78
C ALA A 47 -9.70 2.98 -11.37
N THR A 48 -9.79 2.71 -12.68
CA THR A 48 -10.95 2.08 -13.30
C THR A 48 -10.84 0.56 -13.22
N GLU A 49 -11.90 -0.18 -13.54
CA GLU A 49 -11.83 -1.63 -13.64
C GLU A 49 -10.86 -2.09 -14.75
N ALA A 50 -10.93 -1.45 -15.92
CA ALA A 50 -10.01 -1.70 -17.04
C ALA A 50 -8.55 -1.38 -16.68
N GLY A 51 -8.31 -0.26 -15.98
CA GLY A 51 -6.98 0.12 -15.50
C GLY A 51 -6.41 -0.93 -14.53
N ARG A 52 -7.21 -1.38 -13.56
CA ARG A 52 -6.82 -2.47 -12.65
C ARG A 52 -6.54 -3.77 -13.39
N ILE A 53 -7.33 -4.14 -14.40
CA ILE A 53 -7.07 -5.34 -15.21
C ILE A 53 -5.69 -5.28 -15.86
N LYS A 54 -5.31 -4.13 -16.44
CA LYS A 54 -3.98 -3.93 -17.06
C LYS A 54 -2.85 -4.06 -16.03
N ILE A 55 -2.97 -3.39 -14.88
CA ILE A 55 -1.98 -3.47 -13.79
C ILE A 55 -1.82 -4.92 -13.32
N LYS A 56 -2.93 -5.62 -13.08
CA LYS A 56 -2.92 -7.02 -12.64
C LYS A 56 -2.29 -7.95 -13.68
N ALA A 57 -2.52 -7.72 -14.97
CA ALA A 57 -1.90 -8.50 -16.04
C ALA A 57 -0.38 -8.31 -16.09
N GLU A 58 0.10 -7.07 -15.98
CA GLU A 58 1.53 -6.78 -15.96
C GLU A 58 2.21 -7.32 -14.70
N LEU A 59 1.56 -7.19 -13.55
CA LEU A 59 2.01 -7.82 -12.30
C LEU A 59 2.19 -9.32 -12.51
N ARG A 60 1.16 -10.03 -13.01
CA ARG A 60 1.23 -11.47 -13.30
C ARG A 60 2.40 -11.82 -14.23
N ARG A 61 2.65 -11.00 -15.26
CA ARG A 61 3.76 -11.22 -16.19
C ARG A 61 5.10 -11.19 -15.44
N ARG A 62 5.38 -10.13 -14.69
CA ARG A 62 6.66 -9.97 -13.97
C ARG A 62 6.87 -11.03 -12.90
N ILE A 63 5.80 -11.33 -12.18
CA ILE A 63 5.72 -12.37 -11.17
C ILE A 63 6.19 -13.74 -11.68
N ARG A 64 5.77 -14.14 -12.89
CA ARG A 64 6.13 -15.45 -13.46
C ARG A 64 7.64 -15.62 -13.64
N HIS A 65 8.34 -14.51 -13.81
CA HIS A 65 9.78 -14.48 -14.00
C HIS A 65 10.55 -14.18 -12.71
N ASN A 66 9.86 -14.04 -11.56
CA ASN A 66 10.46 -13.66 -10.30
C ASN A 66 10.71 -14.89 -9.40
N ARG A 67 11.99 -15.20 -9.16
CA ARG A 67 12.43 -16.34 -8.35
C ARG A 67 11.92 -16.31 -6.90
N TYR A 68 11.70 -15.12 -6.33
CA TYR A 68 11.23 -14.97 -4.94
C TYR A 68 9.73 -15.27 -4.78
N TRP A 69 8.98 -15.29 -5.88
CA TRP A 69 7.51 -15.43 -5.84
C TRP A 69 7.02 -16.87 -5.92
N VAL A 70 7.84 -17.80 -6.41
CA VAL A 70 7.47 -19.21 -6.65
C VAL A 70 7.27 -20.00 -5.33
N ASN A 71 7.79 -19.51 -4.21
CA ASN A 71 7.92 -20.30 -2.97
C ASN A 71 6.94 -19.92 -1.84
N GLU A 72 6.12 -18.88 -1.99
CA GLU A 72 5.14 -18.49 -0.97
C GLU A 72 3.69 -18.72 -1.43
N ALA A 73 2.97 -19.60 -0.72
CA ALA A 73 1.55 -19.86 -0.91
C ALA A 73 0.73 -18.55 -0.90
N ASN A 74 0.15 -18.23 -2.06
CA ASN A 74 -0.36 -16.91 -2.38
C ASN A 74 -1.79 -16.68 -1.87
N LYS A 75 -1.96 -16.65 -0.55
CA LYS A 75 -3.27 -16.33 0.08
C LYS A 75 -3.68 -14.86 -0.09
N TYR A 76 -2.73 -13.98 -0.40
CA TYR A 76 -2.93 -12.53 -0.51
C TYR A 76 -2.47 -12.07 -1.88
N GLY A 77 -3.38 -12.25 -2.84
CA GLY A 77 -3.15 -12.17 -4.27
C GLY A 77 -2.94 -10.76 -4.80
N ILE A 78 -2.68 -10.74 -6.11
CA ILE A 78 -2.42 -9.60 -7.00
C ILE A 78 -3.32 -8.38 -6.76
N GLU A 79 -4.55 -8.56 -6.27
CA GLU A 79 -5.45 -7.46 -5.86
C GLU A 79 -4.82 -6.58 -4.78
N THR A 80 -4.17 -7.19 -3.79
CA THR A 80 -3.50 -6.47 -2.69
C THR A 80 -2.36 -5.60 -3.23
N LEU A 81 -1.58 -6.12 -4.18
CA LEU A 81 -0.50 -5.36 -4.82
C LEU A 81 -1.06 -4.20 -5.64
N CYS A 82 -2.10 -4.47 -6.45
CA CYS A 82 -2.74 -3.46 -7.27
C CYS A 82 -3.25 -2.27 -6.43
N GLU A 83 -4.04 -2.53 -5.38
CA GLU A 83 -4.58 -1.44 -4.56
C GLU A 83 -3.50 -0.73 -3.73
N LEU A 84 -2.48 -1.45 -3.25
CA LEU A 84 -1.35 -0.83 -2.56
C LEU A 84 -0.56 0.09 -3.51
N MET A 85 -0.31 -0.35 -4.75
CA MET A 85 0.35 0.48 -5.76
C MET A 85 -0.47 1.74 -6.09
N LEU A 86 -1.80 1.62 -6.24
CA LEU A 86 -2.66 2.80 -6.45
C LEU A 86 -2.60 3.77 -5.26
N ALA A 87 -2.60 3.26 -4.03
CA ALA A 87 -2.46 4.09 -2.84
C ALA A 87 -1.08 4.77 -2.72
N ILE A 88 0.01 4.05 -3.05
CA ILE A 88 1.37 4.59 -3.11
C ILE A 88 1.45 5.70 -4.17
N PHE A 89 0.94 5.43 -5.37
CA PHE A 89 0.96 6.39 -6.48
C PHE A 89 0.18 7.66 -6.16
N ASP A 90 -0.98 7.54 -5.52
CA ASP A 90 -1.77 8.69 -5.08
C ASP A 90 -1.08 9.56 -4.03
N ASP A 91 -0.23 8.95 -3.21
CA ASP A 91 0.47 9.64 -2.14
C ASP A 91 1.86 10.16 -2.53
N LEU A 92 2.27 9.89 -3.76
CA LEU A 92 3.61 10.15 -4.25
C LEU A 92 3.88 11.65 -4.44
N ASP A 93 5.01 12.14 -3.95
CA ASP A 93 5.54 13.43 -4.43
C ASP A 93 6.33 13.20 -5.71
N LEU A 94 5.84 13.72 -6.83
CA LEU A 94 6.45 13.54 -8.14
C LEU A 94 7.84 14.22 -8.28
N ARG A 95 8.25 15.05 -7.32
CA ARG A 95 9.59 15.65 -7.29
C ARG A 95 10.65 14.61 -6.91
N ASP A 96 10.51 13.99 -5.74
CA ASP A 96 11.51 13.07 -5.17
C ASP A 96 11.13 11.58 -5.32
N TRP A 97 9.91 11.29 -5.78
CA TRP A 97 9.33 9.95 -5.91
C TRP A 97 9.24 9.19 -4.57
N GLN A 98 9.05 9.92 -3.48
CA GLN A 98 8.79 9.35 -2.17
C GLN A 98 7.33 9.53 -1.78
N THR A 99 6.78 8.57 -1.05
CA THR A 99 5.44 8.72 -0.46
C THR A 99 5.46 9.84 0.57
N ARG A 100 4.32 10.47 0.80
CA ARG A 100 4.17 11.48 1.87
C ARG A 100 3.84 10.86 3.22
N HIS A 101 3.25 9.67 3.23
CA HIS A 101 2.78 8.96 4.42
C HIS A 101 3.45 7.59 4.54
N ASN A 102 3.33 6.99 5.73
CA ASN A 102 3.86 5.67 6.02
C ASN A 102 2.91 4.57 5.51
N LEU A 103 3.38 3.32 5.59
CA LEU A 103 2.60 2.18 5.13
C LEU A 103 1.29 1.97 5.91
N GLU A 104 1.20 2.36 7.19
CA GLU A 104 -0.05 2.28 7.97
C GLU A 104 -1.15 3.12 7.31
N THR A 105 -0.89 4.40 7.02
CA THR A 105 -1.85 5.26 6.32
C THR A 105 -2.13 4.76 4.91
N LEU A 106 -1.12 4.30 4.17
CA LEU A 106 -1.33 3.77 2.81
C LEU A 106 -2.18 2.49 2.81
N ALA A 107 -2.01 1.62 3.80
CA ALA A 107 -2.78 0.41 3.98
C ALA A 107 -4.26 0.72 4.25
N GLU A 108 -4.55 1.69 5.12
CA GLU A 108 -5.92 2.18 5.34
C GLU A 108 -6.55 2.66 4.04
N ARG A 109 -5.80 3.45 3.26
CA ARG A 109 -6.27 4.01 1.99
C ARG A 109 -6.51 2.96 0.90
N ALA A 110 -5.78 1.85 0.94
CA ALA A 110 -5.95 0.73 0.03
C ALA A 110 -7.04 -0.26 0.47
N GLY A 111 -7.71 -0.04 1.61
CA GLY A 111 -8.62 -1.03 2.20
C GLY A 111 -7.90 -2.30 2.66
N LEU A 112 -6.61 -2.18 3.00
CA LEU A 112 -5.73 -3.27 3.46
C LEU A 112 -5.54 -3.23 4.98
N THR A 113 -6.53 -2.67 5.69
CA THR A 113 -6.45 -2.42 7.12
C THR A 113 -6.00 -3.64 7.91
N THR A 114 -5.09 -3.37 8.83
CA THR A 114 -4.33 -4.35 9.60
C THR A 114 -5.06 -4.78 10.87
N ARG A 115 -6.39 -4.94 10.80
CA ARG A 115 -7.19 -5.42 11.93
C ARG A 115 -7.62 -6.84 11.62
N SER A 116 -6.94 -7.81 12.18
CA SER A 116 -7.62 -9.01 12.64
C SER A 116 -7.77 -8.92 14.16
N GLU A 117 -8.86 -9.43 14.69
CA GLU A 117 -8.91 -9.84 16.08
C GLU A 117 -8.84 -11.35 15.99
N SER A 118 -7.69 -11.93 16.34
CA SER A 118 -7.60 -13.39 16.44
C SER A 118 -8.14 -13.78 17.81
N PRO A 119 -8.99 -14.82 17.91
CA PRO A 119 -9.50 -15.33 19.19
C PRO A 119 -8.42 -15.76 20.19
N LYS A 120 -7.16 -15.95 19.75
CA LYS A 120 -6.04 -16.45 20.57
C LYS A 120 -4.94 -15.41 20.87
N GLY A 121 -5.21 -14.11 20.68
CA GLY A 121 -4.20 -13.07 20.92
C GLY A 121 -3.26 -12.81 19.73
N LYS A 122 -2.50 -11.72 19.87
CA LYS A 122 -1.88 -10.94 18.79
C LYS A 122 -0.77 -11.68 18.01
N GLN A 123 -1.06 -12.09 16.78
CA GLN A 123 -0.07 -12.07 15.69
C GLN A 123 -0.76 -11.71 14.37
N GLN A 124 -0.33 -10.60 13.76
CA GLN A 124 -0.82 -10.14 12.46
C GLN A 124 0.34 -9.64 11.62
N SER A 125 0.76 -10.46 10.67
CA SER A 125 1.39 -9.93 9.47
C SER A 125 0.33 -9.16 8.68
N SER A 126 0.47 -7.85 8.54
CA SER A 126 -0.46 -7.05 7.75
C SER A 126 -0.36 -7.41 6.27
N ARG A 127 -1.52 -7.49 5.58
CA ARG A 127 -1.59 -7.68 4.12
C ARG A 127 -0.73 -6.65 3.38
N ALA A 128 -0.73 -5.41 3.87
CA ALA A 128 0.09 -4.33 3.35
C ALA A 128 1.60 -4.54 3.53
N SER A 129 2.06 -5.08 4.67
CA SER A 129 3.49 -5.37 4.87
C SER A 129 3.99 -6.45 3.92
N ARG A 130 3.26 -7.56 3.78
CA ARG A 130 3.60 -8.61 2.81
C ARG A 130 3.50 -8.10 1.36
N GLY A 131 2.54 -7.23 1.08
CA GLY A 131 2.44 -6.54 -0.21
C GLY A 131 3.66 -5.68 -0.50
N CYS A 132 4.15 -4.94 0.50
CA CYS A 132 5.35 -4.11 0.41
C CYS A 132 6.60 -4.95 0.10
N ASP A 133 6.80 -6.08 0.79
CA ASP A 133 7.90 -7.01 0.50
C ASP A 133 7.89 -7.50 -0.95
N ARG A 134 6.71 -7.85 -1.46
CA ARG A 134 6.56 -8.32 -2.84
C ARG A 134 6.79 -7.23 -3.86
N LEU A 135 6.41 -6.00 -3.57
CA LEU A 135 6.74 -4.85 -4.43
C LEU A 135 8.25 -4.59 -4.44
N VAL A 136 8.95 -4.81 -3.32
CA VAL A 136 10.43 -4.76 -3.28
C VAL A 136 11.02 -5.87 -4.16
N TRP A 137 10.53 -7.11 -4.07
CA TRP A 137 11.02 -8.21 -4.91
C TRP A 137 10.80 -7.97 -6.40
N LEU A 138 9.74 -7.24 -6.76
CA LEU A 138 9.47 -6.82 -8.14
C LEU A 138 10.26 -5.58 -8.58
N ASN A 139 11.19 -5.10 -7.74
CA ASN A 139 11.92 -3.85 -7.92
C ASN A 139 11.00 -2.64 -8.11
N ALA A 140 9.74 -2.70 -7.67
CA ALA A 140 8.78 -1.61 -7.85
C ALA A 140 8.97 -0.51 -6.79
N ILE A 141 9.46 -0.85 -5.61
CA ILE A 141 9.70 0.12 -4.54
C ILE A 141 11.01 -0.19 -3.83
N ILE A 142 11.59 0.85 -3.24
CA ILE A 142 12.66 0.78 -2.26
C ILE A 142 12.07 1.19 -0.93
N THR A 143 12.29 0.38 0.10
CA THR A 143 11.79 0.67 1.45
C THR A 143 12.77 0.17 2.48
N GLU A 144 12.99 1.00 3.50
CA GLU A 144 13.63 0.56 4.74
C GLU A 144 12.53 0.15 5.71
N LYS A 145 12.51 -1.14 6.03
CA LYS A 145 11.72 -1.64 7.15
C LYS A 145 12.42 -1.22 8.43
N ALA A 146 11.70 -0.48 9.29
CA ALA A 146 12.20 -0.18 10.62
C ALA A 146 12.46 -1.49 11.38
N ALA A 147 13.53 -1.52 12.18
CA ALA A 147 13.76 -2.60 13.15
C ALA A 147 12.49 -2.81 13.99
N PHE A 148 12.18 -4.07 14.29
CA PHE A 148 10.97 -4.45 15.00
C PHE A 148 10.84 -3.63 16.30
N ASN A 149 9.79 -2.81 16.40
CA ASN A 149 9.44 -2.10 17.62
C ASN A 149 8.10 -2.66 18.11
N PRO A 150 8.04 -3.27 19.31
CA PRO A 150 6.81 -3.89 19.83
C PRO A 150 5.67 -2.88 20.03
N TYR A 151 5.97 -1.58 20.13
CA TYR A 151 5.00 -0.49 20.24
C TYR A 151 4.63 0.14 18.88
N ASP A 152 5.42 -0.13 17.83
CA ASP A 152 5.20 0.23 16.43
C ASP A 152 5.07 -1.04 15.57
N ALA A 153 4.49 -2.10 16.16
CA ALA A 153 4.41 -3.45 15.58
C ALA A 153 3.45 -3.56 14.37
N ARG A 154 3.11 -2.42 13.74
CA ARG A 154 2.12 -2.30 12.66
C ARG A 154 2.81 -1.66 11.46
N CYS A 155 2.89 -2.37 10.32
CA CYS A 155 3.40 -1.83 9.05
C CYS A 155 4.74 -1.07 9.17
N ALA A 156 5.85 -1.80 9.37
CA ALA A 156 7.18 -1.25 9.69
C ALA A 156 7.83 -0.32 8.63
N CYS A 157 7.24 -0.18 7.44
CA CYS A 157 7.78 0.66 6.38
C CYS A 157 7.45 2.14 6.62
N LYS A 158 8.45 2.90 7.07
CA LYS A 158 8.36 4.35 7.30
C LYS A 158 8.60 5.15 6.02
N HIS A 159 9.55 4.68 5.21
CA HIS A 159 9.96 5.32 3.97
C HIS A 159 9.70 4.37 2.82
N ILE A 160 8.98 4.86 1.80
CA ILE A 160 8.72 4.15 0.55
C ILE A 160 9.10 5.11 -0.55
N GLU A 161 10.06 4.70 -1.35
CA GLU A 161 10.48 5.34 -2.60
C GLU A 161 10.06 4.42 -3.75
N VAL A 162 9.57 5.01 -4.84
CA VAL A 162 9.21 4.23 -6.03
C VAL A 162 10.33 4.27 -7.06
N THR A 163 10.48 3.17 -7.78
CA THR A 163 11.45 3.04 -8.87
C THR A 163 10.80 3.35 -10.22
N GLU A 164 11.58 3.32 -11.29
CA GLU A 164 11.05 3.38 -12.65
C GLU A 164 10.11 2.21 -12.98
N ASP A 165 10.45 1.01 -12.47
CA ASP A 165 9.64 -0.20 -12.64
C ASP A 165 8.23 -0.04 -12.08
N PHE A 166 8.06 0.76 -11.03
CA PHE A 166 6.75 1.12 -10.50
C PHE A 166 5.84 1.74 -11.58
N PHE A 167 6.35 2.75 -12.27
CA PHE A 167 5.61 3.46 -13.31
C PHE A 167 5.38 2.55 -14.52
N ALA A 168 6.36 1.71 -14.87
CA ALA A 168 6.23 0.72 -15.93
C ALA A 168 5.12 -0.30 -15.63
N ILE A 169 5.00 -0.79 -14.39
CA ILE A 169 3.91 -1.68 -13.96
C ILE A 169 2.55 -0.98 -14.05
N LEU A 170 2.49 0.31 -13.69
CA LEU A 170 1.28 1.11 -13.84
C LEU A 170 0.97 1.46 -15.30
N GLY A 171 1.89 1.22 -16.25
CA GLY A 171 1.74 1.64 -17.64
C GLY A 171 1.84 3.15 -17.84
N VAL A 172 2.47 3.88 -16.92
CA VAL A 172 2.72 5.32 -17.03
C VAL A 172 4.04 5.55 -17.78
N PRO A 173 4.07 6.32 -18.89
CA PRO A 173 5.29 6.54 -19.65
C PRO A 173 6.36 7.30 -18.85
N LEU A 174 7.54 6.70 -18.66
CA LEU A 174 8.64 7.29 -17.87
C LEU A 174 9.03 8.69 -18.35
N LYS A 175 9.05 8.92 -19.67
CA LYS A 175 9.32 10.24 -20.25
C LYS A 175 8.36 11.33 -19.74
N GLN A 176 7.09 10.98 -19.51
CA GLN A 176 6.12 11.93 -18.93
C GLN A 176 6.39 12.16 -17.44
N VAL A 177 6.78 11.11 -16.70
CA VAL A 177 7.11 11.22 -15.28
C VAL A 177 8.33 12.14 -15.07
N TYR A 178 9.39 11.96 -15.87
CA TYR A 178 10.57 12.82 -15.83
C TYR A 178 10.27 14.26 -16.21
N ARG A 179 9.47 14.49 -17.26
CA ARG A 179 8.99 15.84 -17.63
C ARG A 179 8.25 16.53 -16.49
N GLU A 180 7.36 15.82 -15.80
CA GLU A 180 6.64 16.38 -14.67
C GLU A 180 7.57 16.65 -13.47
N ARG A 181 8.57 15.80 -13.21
CA ARG A 181 9.60 16.06 -12.21
C ARG A 181 10.38 17.34 -12.54
N ALA A 182 10.91 17.45 -13.76
CA ALA A 182 11.67 18.62 -14.19
C ALA A 182 10.84 19.92 -14.09
N ARG A 183 9.59 19.87 -14.55
CA ARG A 183 8.64 20.98 -14.42
C ARG A 183 8.42 21.40 -12.96
N LEU A 184 8.26 20.44 -12.05
CA LEU A 184 8.04 20.73 -10.62
C LEU A 184 9.29 21.29 -9.93
N LEU A 185 10.47 20.97 -10.46
CA LEU A 185 11.76 21.48 -10.00
C LEU A 185 12.19 22.77 -10.73
N LYS A 186 11.35 23.29 -11.65
CA LYS A 186 11.65 24.45 -12.50
C LYS A 186 12.94 24.27 -13.33
N ALA A 187 13.21 23.03 -13.73
CA ALA A 187 14.31 22.66 -14.61
C ALA A 187 13.86 22.53 -16.07
N ASP A 188 14.79 22.26 -16.99
CA ASP A 188 14.45 22.07 -18.40
C ASP A 188 13.55 20.84 -18.58
N PRO A 189 12.41 20.92 -19.30
CA PRO A 189 11.49 19.80 -19.48
C PRO A 189 12.09 18.55 -20.13
N ASN A 190 13.20 18.67 -20.87
CA ASN A 190 13.90 17.55 -21.49
C ASN A 190 15.02 16.98 -20.62
N GLU A 191 15.37 17.64 -19.52
CA GLU A 191 16.36 17.16 -18.57
C GLU A 191 15.85 15.93 -17.81
N ILE A 192 16.67 14.88 -17.75
CA ILE A 192 16.39 13.67 -16.97
C ILE A 192 17.06 13.82 -15.61
N ILE A 193 16.27 14.27 -14.63
CA ILE A 193 16.71 14.36 -13.23
C ILE A 193 16.49 12.99 -12.58
N SER A 194 17.56 12.22 -12.42
CA SER A 194 17.52 10.88 -11.81
C SER A 194 17.25 10.93 -10.30
N SER A 195 16.94 9.79 -9.68
CA SER A 195 16.69 9.69 -8.23
C SER A 195 17.90 10.07 -7.37
N GLY A 196 19.12 10.00 -7.92
CA GLY A 196 20.36 10.35 -7.22
C GLY A 196 20.77 11.83 -7.34
N ASP A 197 19.98 12.68 -8.02
CA ASP A 197 20.36 14.08 -8.23
C ASP A 197 20.44 14.87 -6.91
N VAL A 198 21.50 15.67 -6.77
CA VAL A 198 21.79 16.50 -5.59
C VAL A 198 20.65 17.46 -5.26
N ARG A 199 19.94 17.97 -6.28
CA ARG A 199 18.79 18.87 -6.11
C ARG A 199 17.65 18.23 -5.31
N LEU A 200 17.56 16.90 -5.29
CA LEU A 200 16.54 16.17 -4.55
C LEU A 200 16.85 16.04 -3.06
N ILE A 201 18.10 16.23 -2.63
CA ILE A 201 18.54 16.00 -1.23
C ILE A 201 17.73 16.86 -0.26
N ALA A 202 17.61 18.16 -0.53
CA ALA A 202 16.86 19.07 0.35
C ALA A 202 15.38 18.67 0.49
N ILE A 203 14.76 18.27 -0.63
CA ILE A 203 13.36 17.83 -0.65
C ILE A 203 13.18 16.52 0.13
N ARG A 204 14.11 15.56 -0.05
CA ARG A 204 14.10 14.28 0.68
C ARG A 204 14.23 14.51 2.18
N VAL A 205 15.18 15.34 2.60
CA VAL A 205 15.40 15.67 4.02
C VAL A 205 14.16 16.36 4.61
N GLU A 206 13.54 17.31 3.91
CA GLU A 206 12.29 17.94 4.34
C GLU A 206 11.16 16.89 4.50
N ASN A 207 11.03 15.97 3.55
CA ASN A 207 10.03 14.92 3.61
C ASN A 207 10.28 13.96 4.80
N TRP A 208 11.54 13.59 5.04
CA TRP A 208 11.94 12.72 6.14
C TRP A 208 11.71 13.35 7.51
N THR A 209 12.13 14.61 7.68
CA THR A 209 11.91 15.37 8.92
C THR A 209 10.43 15.51 9.24
N ARG A 210 9.59 15.85 8.25
CA ARG A 210 8.13 15.90 8.40
C ARG A 210 7.53 14.56 8.82
N LYS A 211 7.95 13.45 8.19
CA LYS A 211 7.49 12.09 8.54
C LYS A 211 7.91 11.70 9.96
N ALA A 212 9.14 12.01 10.35
CA ALA A 212 9.67 11.75 11.68
C ALA A 212 8.88 12.53 12.75
N ALA A 213 8.62 13.83 12.52
CA ALA A 213 7.81 14.66 13.41
C ALA A 213 6.39 14.13 13.57
N ALA A 214 5.73 13.75 12.47
CA ALA A 214 4.40 13.14 12.51
C ALA A 214 4.40 11.79 13.24
N GLY A 215 5.45 10.98 13.06
CA GLY A 215 5.66 9.74 13.81
C GLY A 215 5.80 9.97 15.31
N LEU A 216 6.61 10.96 15.70
CA LEU A 216 6.79 11.34 17.10
C LEU A 216 5.49 11.82 17.74
N ALA A 217 4.71 12.64 17.03
CA ALA A 217 3.40 13.12 17.50
C ALA A 217 2.43 11.95 17.74
N ARG A 218 2.36 10.98 16.82
CA ARG A 218 1.55 9.76 17.01
C ARG A 218 1.99 8.94 18.22
N MET A 219 3.29 8.80 18.44
CA MET A 219 3.82 8.09 19.61
C MET A 219 3.47 8.81 20.93
N LYS A 220 3.61 10.15 20.98
CA LYS A 220 3.20 10.95 22.14
C LYS A 220 1.71 10.79 22.43
N ALA A 221 0.85 10.97 21.43
CA ALA A 221 -0.59 10.79 21.57
C ALA A 221 -0.98 9.38 22.06
N ARG A 222 -0.33 8.32 21.56
CA ARG A 222 -0.55 6.94 22.04
C ARG A 222 -0.13 6.78 23.51
N ARG A 223 0.99 7.38 23.92
CA ARG A 223 1.45 7.36 25.31
C ARG A 223 0.48 8.11 26.22
N ASP A 224 0.02 9.28 25.81
CA ASP A 224 -0.91 10.09 26.60
C ASP A 224 -2.27 9.40 26.74
N ALA A 225 -2.81 8.81 25.67
CA ALA A 225 -4.03 7.99 25.73
C ALA A 225 -3.86 6.75 26.63
N ALA A 226 -2.68 6.12 26.64
CA ALA A 226 -2.40 5.01 27.55
C ALA A 226 -2.29 5.47 29.01
N ARG A 227 -1.71 6.66 29.27
CA ARG A 227 -1.69 7.27 30.60
C ARG A 227 -3.09 7.62 31.08
N GLN A 228 -3.94 8.19 30.22
CA GLN A 228 -5.34 8.49 30.53
C GLN A 228 -6.11 7.21 30.89
N ARG A 229 -6.02 6.16 30.07
CA ARG A 229 -6.64 4.86 30.40
C ARG A 229 -6.12 4.25 31.69
N LYS A 230 -4.82 4.40 31.98
CA LYS A 230 -4.24 3.94 33.25
C LYS A 230 -4.83 4.76 34.42
N GLN A 231 -4.91 6.08 34.28
CA GLN A 231 -5.56 6.94 35.27
C GLN A 231 -7.02 6.53 35.48
N GLU A 232 -7.82 6.41 34.42
CA GLU A 232 -9.22 5.94 34.47
C GLU A 232 -9.36 4.58 35.17
N TYR A 233 -8.43 3.65 34.93
CA TYR A 233 -8.45 2.33 35.56
C TYR A 233 -8.14 2.35 37.07
N TYR A 234 -7.24 3.24 37.50
CA TYR A 234 -6.86 3.38 38.92
C TYR A 234 -7.62 4.50 39.64
N SER A 235 -8.44 5.27 38.93
CA SER A 235 -9.38 6.20 39.54
C SER A 235 -10.36 5.38 40.37
N PRO A 236 -10.51 5.67 41.67
CA PRO A 236 -11.55 5.03 42.45
C PRO A 236 -12.89 5.39 41.79
N THR A 237 -13.54 4.39 41.20
CA THR A 237 -14.99 4.47 40.97
C THR A 237 -15.61 4.60 42.36
N PHE A 238 -15.85 5.84 42.78
CA PHE A 238 -16.69 6.11 43.93
C PHE A 238 -18.06 5.46 43.64
N ALA A 239 -18.50 4.68 44.63
CA ALA A 239 -19.81 4.05 44.71
C ALA A 239 -20.95 5.06 44.59
#